data_AF-A0A0L0FKY5-F1
#
_entry.id   AF-A0A0L0FKY5-F1
#
_cell.length_a   1.000
_cell.length_b   1.000
_cell.length_c   1.000
_cell.angle_alpha   90.00
_cell.angle_beta   90.00
_cell.angle_gamma   90.00
#
_symmetry.space_group_name_H-M   'P 1'
#
loop_
_entity.id
_entity.type
_entity.pdbx_description
1 polymer ?
#
loop_
_entity_poly.entity_id
_entity_poly.type
_entity_poly.pdbx_seq_one_letter_code
_entity_poly.pdbx_strand_id
1 'polypeptide(L)' 'VRALYDFEPENSEELRLKAGDVIDLKEELDENWMFGATPDGREGIFPSNYVGPL' A
#
# COMPACT_ATOMS: atom_id res chain seq x y z
N VAL A 1 0.70 -7.90 -2.81
CA VAL A 1 -0.75 -7.68 -2.62
C VAL A 1 -1.31 -6.81 -3.75
N ARG A 2 -2.63 -6.74 -3.94
CA ARG A 2 -3.26 -5.83 -4.92
C ARG A 2 -4.13 -4.79 -4.22
N ALA A 3 -4.01 -3.52 -4.58
CA ALA A 3 -4.92 -2.47 -4.12
C ALA A 3 -6.34 -2.73 -4.65
N LEU A 4 -7.30 -2.75 -3.73
CA LEU A 4 -8.74 -2.89 -4.03
C LEU A 4 -9.41 -1.52 -4.20
N TYR A 5 -8.85 -0.48 -3.59
CA TYR A 5 -9.37 0.88 -3.59
C TYR A 5 -8.23 1.89 -3.78
N ASP A 6 -8.59 3.10 -4.20
CA ASP A 6 -7.69 4.24 -4.22
C ASP A 6 -7.41 4.69 -2.77
N PHE A 7 -6.16 5.03 -2.48
CA PHE A 7 -5.73 5.63 -1.22
C PHE A 7 -4.87 6.86 -1.51
N GLU A 8 -5.28 8.02 -1.00
CA GLU A 8 -4.57 9.29 -1.18
C GLU A 8 -3.79 9.61 0.10
N PRO A 9 -2.43 9.71 0.04
CA PRO A 9 -1.60 9.99 1.21
C PRO A 9 -1.89 11.33 1.86
N GLU A 10 -1.88 11.36 3.19
CA GLU A 10 -1.94 12.60 3.97
C GLU A 10 -0.54 13.20 4.25
N ASN A 11 0.50 12.36 4.17
CA ASN A 11 1.89 12.75 4.43
C ASN A 11 2.88 11.97 3.54
N SER A 12 4.18 12.25 3.69
CA SER A 12 5.23 11.66 2.85
C SER A 12 5.63 10.23 3.21
N GLU A 13 5.18 9.70 4.35
CA GLU A 13 5.45 8.31 4.76
C GLU A 13 4.46 7.33 4.13
N GLU A 14 3.31 7.84 3.70
CA GLU A 14 2.22 7.07 3.11
C GLU A 14 2.38 6.85 1.60
N LEU A 15 2.11 5.62 1.17
CA LEU A 15 2.16 5.21 -0.23
C LEU A 15 0.79 5.40 -0.89
N ARG A 16 0.74 6.24 -1.92
CA ARG A 16 -0.47 6.37 -2.74
C ARG A 16 -0.80 5.04 -3.41
N LEU A 17 -2.06 4.61 -3.29
CA LEU A 17 -2.58 3.45 -4.01
C LEU A 17 -3.60 3.88 -5.07
N LYS A 18 -3.57 3.22 -6.22
CA LYS A 18 -4.68 3.19 -7.17
C LYS A 18 -5.26 1.79 -7.24
N ALA A 19 -6.58 1.68 -7.32
CA ALA A 19 -7.25 0.39 -7.44
C ALA A 19 -6.67 -0.41 -8.63
N GLY A 20 -6.22 -1.62 -8.35
CA GLY A 20 -5.53 -2.48 -9.31
C GLY A 20 -3.99 -2.45 -9.21
N ASP A 21 -3.40 -1.52 -8.48
CA ASP A 21 -1.95 -1.47 -8.27
C ASP A 21 -1.47 -2.77 -7.61
N VAL A 22 -0.34 -3.28 -8.10
CA VAL A 22 0.39 -4.39 -7.46
C VAL A 22 1.42 -3.77 -6.53
N ILE A 23 1.37 -4.14 -5.26
CA ILE A 23 2.32 -3.70 -4.24
C ILE A 23 3.13 -4.90 -3.77
N ASP A 24 4.45 -4.76 -3.78
CA ASP A 24 5.34 -5.68 -3.11
C ASP A 24 5.26 -5.41 -1.61
N LEU A 25 4.65 -6.35 -0.87
CA LEU A 25 4.46 -6.21 0.58
C LEU A 25 5.77 -6.59 1.27
N LYS A 26 6.34 -5.65 2.03
CA LYS A 26 7.61 -5.84 2.73
C LYS A 26 7.42 -6.16 4.20
N GLU A 27 6.50 -5.46 4.87
CA GLU A 27 6.28 -5.60 6.31
C GLU A 27 4.82 -5.29 6.69
N GLU A 28 4.27 -6.04 7.64
CA GLU A 28 3.03 -5.69 8.33
C GLU A 28 3.42 -4.97 9.63
N LEU A 29 3.10 -3.68 9.74
CA LEU A 29 3.50 -2.86 10.89
C LEU A 29 2.59 -3.09 12.09
N ASP A 30 1.28 -3.12 11.83
CA ASP A 30 0.22 -3.41 12.79
C ASP A 30 -1.07 -3.88 12.08
N GLU A 31 -2.18 -3.94 12.81
CA GLU A 31 -3.49 -4.38 12.28
C GLU A 31 -4.05 -3.44 11.19
N ASN A 32 -3.60 -2.19 11.17
CA ASN A 32 -4.11 -1.14 10.29
C ASN A 32 -3.16 -0.80 9.14
N TRP A 33 -1.85 -0.98 9.31
CA TRP A 33 -0.84 -0.49 8.38
C TRP A 33 0.14 -1.56 7.90
N MET A 34 0.45 -1.48 6.61
CA MET A 34 1.43 -2.30 5.91
C MET A 34 2.44 -1.40 5.22
N PHE A 35 3.70 -1.85 5.13
CA PHE A 35 4.76 -1.19 4.38
C PHE A 35 5.08 -1.99 3.11
N GLY A 36 5.23 -1.28 1.99
CA GLY A 36 5.52 -1.93 0.72
C GLY A 36 6.02 -0.97 -0.35
N ALA A 37 6.22 -1.52 -1.55
CA ALA A 37 6.75 -0.79 -2.69
C ALA A 37 5.94 -1.05 -3.97
N THR A 38 5.78 -0.02 -4.79
CA THR A 38 5.23 -0.13 -6.15
C THR A 38 6.33 -0.51 -7.16
N PRO A 39 5.98 -1.05 -8.35
CA PRO A 39 6.97 -1.45 -9.36
C PRO A 39 7.87 -0.33 -9.88
N ASP A 40 7.44 0.93 -9.75
CA ASP A 40 8.22 2.12 -10.09
C ASP A 40 9.11 2.62 -8.94
N GLY A 41 9.21 1.86 -7.84
CA GLY A 41 10.15 2.08 -6.75
C GLY A 41 9.70 3.08 -5.69
N ARG A 42 8.42 3.50 -5.69
CA ARG A 42 7.87 4.30 -4.57
C ARG A 42 7.56 3.38 -3.40
N GLU A 43 7.87 3.83 -2.20
CA GLU A 43 7.69 3.06 -0.97
C GLU A 43 6.98 3.89 0.08
N GLY A 44 6.27 3.22 0.97
CA GLY A 44 5.55 3.88 2.06
C GLY A 44 4.55 2.94 2.71
N ILE A 45 3.88 3.46 3.73
CA ILE A 45 2.84 2.75 4.46
C ILE A 45 1.48 2.93 3.80
N PHE A 46 0.63 1.92 3.86
CA PHE A 46 -0.74 1.98 3.36
C PHE A 46 -1.68 1.14 4.22
N PRO A 47 -3.00 1.41 4.20
CA PRO A 47 -3.94 0.71 5.06
C PRO A 47 -4.11 -0.77 4.64
N SER A 48 -4.04 -1.68 5.60
CA SER A 48 -4.19 -3.12 5.39
C SER A 48 -5.53 -3.49 4.75
N ASN A 49 -6.60 -2.75 5.06
CA ASN A 49 -7.94 -2.97 4.53
C ASN A 49 -8.16 -2.42 3.11
N TYR A 50 -7.15 -1.79 2.51
CA TYR A 50 -7.22 -1.28 1.13
C TYR A 50 -6.63 -2.25 0.11
N VAL A 51 -6.06 -3.37 0.58
CA VAL A 51 -5.41 -4.37 -0.26
C VAL A 51 -6.04 -5.75 -0.07
N GLY A 52 -5.87 -6.60 -1.08
CA GLY A 52 -6.28 -8.00 -1.03
C GLY A 52 -5.20 -8.93 -1.61
N PRO A 53 -5.44 -10.25 -1.55
CA PRO A 53 -4.66 -11.23 -2.30
C PRO A 53 -4.60 -10.85 -3.78
N LEU A 54 -3.44 -11.12 -4.41
CA LEU A 54 -3.26 -10.93 -5.86
C LEU A 54 -4.19 -11.84 -6.66
#